data_AF-A0A2V8L3M9-F1
#
_entry.id   AF-A0A2V8L3M9-F1
#
_cell.length_a   1.000
_cell.length_b   1.000
_cell.length_c   1.000
_cell.angle_alpha   90.00
_cell.angle_beta   90.00
_cell.angle_gamma   90.00
#
_symmetry.space_group_name_H-M   'P 1'
#
loop_
_entity.id
_entity.type
_entity.pdbx_description
1 polymer ?
#
loop_
_entity_poly.entity_id
_entity_poly.type
_entity_poly.pdbx_seq_one_letter_code
_entity_poly.pdbx_strand_id
1 'polypeptide(L)'
;DPSISVYPLDANGDTAPVKVIRGDKTQLDWPSQMAFDAETGEIFVSNDMGHSILVFKSTDSGNVAPTRVIKGDRTGLVNPLGIAVDKKNNELWVVDMVNSSASVFPLKADGNVPPIRKIRSAPEGKRSLKFGKVE
;
A
#
# COMPACT_ATOMS: atom_id res chain seq x y z
N ASP A 1 16.18 0.27 -9.58
CA ASP A 1 15.37 1.18 -8.72
C ASP A 1 13.92 0.75 -8.70
N PRO A 2 13.26 0.81 -7.53
CA PRO A 2 11.83 0.52 -7.43
C PRO A 2 11.03 1.50 -8.29
N SER A 3 9.98 1.01 -8.93
CA SER A 3 9.18 1.81 -9.86
C SER A 3 7.76 1.27 -10.01
N ILE A 4 6.85 2.14 -10.47
CA ILE A 4 5.53 1.76 -10.99
C ILE A 4 5.57 1.98 -12.49
N SER A 5 5.29 0.93 -13.26
CA SER A 5 5.28 0.96 -14.73
C SER A 5 3.87 0.76 -15.25
N VAL A 6 3.48 1.57 -16.24
CA VAL A 6 2.17 1.49 -16.89
C VAL A 6 2.37 1.09 -18.35
N TYR A 7 1.61 0.10 -18.79
CA TYR A 7 1.68 -0.47 -20.14
C TYR A 7 0.34 -0.32 -20.86
N PRO A 8 0.34 -0.25 -22.22
CA PRO A 8 -0.88 -0.39 -23.02
C PRO A 8 -1.61 -1.71 -22.73
N LEU A 9 -2.92 -1.73 -22.89
CA LEU A 9 -3.73 -2.94 -22.67
C LEU A 9 -3.41 -4.05 -23.69
N ASP A 10 -3.02 -3.65 -24.90
CA ASP A 10 -2.61 -4.52 -26.01
C ASP A 10 -1.09 -4.76 -26.05
N ALA A 11 -0.36 -4.39 -24.99
CA ALA A 11 1.07 -4.64 -24.89
C ALA A 11 1.38 -6.13 -25.06
N ASN A 12 2.34 -6.42 -25.93
CA ASN A 12 2.81 -7.77 -26.19
C ASN A 12 4.34 -7.79 -26.33
N GLY A 13 4.99 -8.86 -25.90
CA GLY A 13 6.45 -8.98 -25.94
C GLY A 13 7.17 -7.92 -25.11
N ASP A 14 8.10 -7.20 -25.74
CA ASP A 14 8.98 -6.20 -25.14
C ASP A 14 8.47 -4.76 -25.25
N THR A 15 7.15 -4.59 -25.38
CA THR A 15 6.50 -3.27 -25.43
C THR A 15 6.94 -2.39 -24.24
N ALA A 16 7.53 -1.24 -24.54
CA ALA A 16 7.98 -0.29 -23.53
C ALA A 16 6.79 0.29 -22.73
N PRO A 17 6.98 0.61 -21.44
CA PRO A 17 5.94 1.27 -20.66
C PRO A 17 5.65 2.66 -21.22
N VAL A 18 4.37 3.04 -21.27
CA VAL A 18 3.93 4.39 -21.67
C VAL A 18 4.19 5.42 -20.57
N LYS A 19 4.47 4.96 -19.35
CA LYS A 19 4.70 5.80 -18.18
C LYS A 19 5.44 5.01 -17.10
N VAL A 20 6.36 5.68 -16.43
CA VAL A 20 7.15 5.12 -15.34
C VAL A 20 7.23 6.14 -14.21
N ILE A 21 6.80 5.76 -13.01
CA ILE A 21 6.98 6.52 -11.78
C ILE A 21 8.17 5.91 -11.06
N ARG A 22 9.27 6.67 -10.94
CA ARG A 22 10.53 6.21 -10.32
C ARG A 22 11.40 7.37 -9.87
N GLY A 23 12.26 7.11 -8.90
CA GLY A 23 13.22 8.07 -8.36
C GLY A 23 13.02 8.33 -6.87
N ASP A 24 13.95 9.06 -6.28
CA ASP A 24 14.00 9.34 -4.85
C ASP A 24 12.74 10.04 -4.29
N LYS A 25 12.13 10.97 -5.05
CA LYS A 25 10.92 11.69 -4.61
C LYS A 25 9.72 10.75 -4.45
N THR A 26 9.72 9.61 -5.14
CA THR A 26 8.63 8.63 -5.05
C THR A 26 8.56 7.96 -3.68
N GLN A 27 9.66 7.94 -2.91
CA GLN A 27 9.76 7.23 -1.63
C GLN A 27 9.52 5.72 -1.72
N LEU A 28 9.49 5.15 -2.93
CA LEU A 28 9.37 3.71 -3.11
C LEU A 28 10.60 3.03 -2.51
N ASP A 29 10.36 2.09 -1.59
CA ASP A 29 11.35 1.31 -0.88
C ASP A 29 10.81 -0.10 -0.64
N TRP A 30 11.23 -1.02 -1.52
CA TRP A 30 10.71 -2.38 -1.63
C TRP A 30 9.17 -2.41 -1.73
N PRO A 31 8.57 -1.80 -2.76
CA PRO A 31 7.13 -1.87 -2.94
C PRO A 31 6.68 -3.32 -3.20
N SER A 32 5.54 -3.69 -2.61
CA SER A 32 4.97 -5.03 -2.70
C SER A 32 3.68 -5.04 -3.52
N GLN A 33 2.50 -5.14 -2.89
CA GLN A 33 1.22 -5.11 -3.60
C GLN A 33 0.77 -3.69 -3.94
N MET A 34 -0.01 -3.56 -5.02
CA MET A 34 -0.75 -2.35 -5.37
C MET A 34 -2.24 -2.63 -5.47
N ALA A 35 -3.06 -1.62 -5.15
CA ALA A 35 -4.49 -1.58 -5.43
C ALA A 35 -4.83 -0.31 -6.21
N PHE A 36 -5.80 -0.40 -7.13
CA PHE A 36 -6.22 0.72 -7.97
C PHE A 36 -7.69 1.02 -7.74
N ASP A 37 -8.00 2.29 -7.44
CA ASP A 37 -9.37 2.79 -7.48
C ASP A 37 -9.61 3.53 -8.79
N ALA A 38 -10.33 2.90 -9.71
CA ALA A 38 -10.62 3.44 -11.03
C ALA A 38 -11.49 4.71 -11.02
N GLU A 39 -12.25 4.95 -9.95
CA GLU A 39 -13.15 6.10 -9.86
C GLU A 39 -12.40 7.38 -9.50
N THR A 40 -11.46 7.28 -8.57
CA THR A 40 -10.61 8.41 -8.14
C THR A 40 -9.32 8.50 -8.94
N GLY A 41 -8.92 7.41 -9.60
CA GLY A 41 -7.63 7.28 -10.27
C GLY A 41 -6.47 7.09 -9.29
N GLU A 42 -6.73 6.69 -8.05
CA GLU A 42 -5.69 6.51 -7.03
C GLU A 42 -5.06 5.11 -7.10
N ILE A 43 -3.74 5.07 -7.00
CA ILE A 43 -2.92 3.86 -6.90
C ILE A 43 -2.36 3.81 -5.49
N PHE A 44 -2.79 2.82 -4.71
CA PHE A 44 -2.28 2.55 -3.37
C PHE A 44 -1.18 1.50 -3.45
N VAL A 45 -0.04 1.77 -2.84
CA VAL A 45 1.15 0.90 -2.89
C VAL A 45 1.57 0.57 -1.46
N SER A 46 1.62 -0.72 -1.14
CA SER A 46 2.29 -1.21 0.05
C SER A 46 3.80 -1.04 -0.12
N ASN A 47 4.43 -0.30 0.79
CA ASN A 47 5.83 0.06 0.74
C ASN A 47 6.55 -0.62 1.91
N ASP A 48 7.10 -1.81 1.66
CA ASP A 48 7.51 -2.77 2.68
C ASP A 48 8.58 -2.20 3.61
N MET A 49 9.76 -1.91 3.06
CA MET A 49 10.90 -1.36 3.81
C MET A 49 10.67 0.09 4.22
N GLY A 50 9.83 0.81 3.47
CA GLY A 50 9.38 2.15 3.85
C GLY A 50 8.40 2.19 5.03
N HIS A 51 7.84 1.04 5.44
CA HIS A 51 6.83 0.90 6.49
C HIS A 51 5.65 1.87 6.32
N SER A 52 5.14 1.94 5.08
CA SER A 52 4.13 2.93 4.71
C SER A 52 3.20 2.42 3.64
N ILE A 53 2.08 3.09 3.47
CA ILE A 53 1.32 3.07 2.23
C ILE A 53 1.59 4.37 1.48
N LEU A 54 1.95 4.26 0.21
CA LEU A 54 2.10 5.40 -0.70
C LEU A 54 0.89 5.48 -1.62
N VAL A 55 0.37 6.68 -1.85
CA VAL A 55 -0.74 6.89 -2.77
C VAL A 55 -0.30 7.79 -3.93
N PHE A 56 -0.39 7.27 -5.14
CA PHE A 56 -0.11 8.00 -6.38
C PHE A 56 -1.39 8.19 -7.18
N LYS A 57 -1.36 9.03 -8.22
CA LYS A 57 -2.40 9.10 -9.24
C LYS A 57 -2.02 8.26 -10.45
N SER A 58 -3.00 7.68 -11.12
CA SER A 58 -2.81 7.02 -12.41
C SER A 58 -2.26 7.96 -13.49
N THR A 59 -2.43 9.27 -13.32
CA THR A 59 -1.89 10.29 -14.21
C THR A 59 -0.42 10.63 -13.95
N ASP A 60 0.16 10.24 -12.82
CA ASP A 60 1.54 10.57 -12.42
C ASP A 60 2.59 9.94 -13.35
N SER A 61 3.73 10.61 -13.56
CA SER A 61 4.85 10.09 -14.35
C SER A 61 6.17 10.73 -13.91
N GLY A 62 7.28 10.00 -14.03
CA GLY A 62 8.60 10.46 -13.65
C GLY A 62 8.87 10.40 -12.14
N ASN A 63 9.75 11.29 -11.67
CA ASN A 63 10.16 11.36 -10.27
C ASN A 63 9.27 12.32 -9.49
N VAL A 64 8.08 11.84 -9.11
CA VAL A 64 7.06 12.62 -8.39
C VAL A 64 6.84 12.09 -6.98
N ALA A 65 6.42 12.97 -6.08
CA ALA A 65 6.05 12.59 -4.73
C ALA A 65 4.67 11.92 -4.68
N PRO A 66 4.44 10.97 -3.75
CA PRO A 66 3.10 10.47 -3.46
C PRO A 66 2.17 11.61 -3.05
N THR A 67 0.91 11.52 -3.46
CA THR A 67 -0.15 12.46 -3.04
C THR A 67 -0.55 12.31 -1.58
N ARG A 68 -0.40 11.11 -1.02
CA ARG A 68 -0.61 10.80 0.40
C ARG A 68 0.43 9.78 0.85
N VAL A 69 0.82 9.88 2.11
CA VAL A 69 1.73 8.93 2.76
C VAL A 69 1.17 8.55 4.11
N ILE A 70 0.72 7.31 4.23
CA ILE A 70 0.24 6.76 5.49
C ILE A 70 1.44 6.10 6.17
N LYS A 71 2.03 6.80 7.15
CA LYS A 71 3.25 6.40 7.83
C LYS A 71 3.33 7.00 9.23
N GLY A 72 3.99 6.29 10.14
CA GLY A 72 4.28 6.73 11.50
C GLY A 72 3.89 5.68 12.53
N ASP A 73 4.29 5.92 13.76
CA ASP A 73 4.05 5.02 14.89
C ASP A 73 2.56 4.75 15.16
N ARG A 74 1.68 5.74 14.94
CA ARG A 74 0.23 5.60 15.17
C ARG A 74 -0.42 4.70 14.14
N THR A 75 0.15 4.55 12.94
CA THR A 75 -0.40 3.65 11.92
C THR A 75 -0.23 2.18 12.32
N GLY A 76 0.84 1.88 13.06
CA GLY A 76 1.21 0.51 13.43
C GLY A 76 1.60 -0.38 12.24
N LEU A 77 1.86 0.22 11.08
CA LEU A 77 2.32 -0.48 9.87
C LEU A 77 3.77 -0.92 10.04
N VAL A 78 4.02 -2.19 9.78
CA VAL A 78 5.37 -2.77 9.83
C VAL A 78 5.47 -3.81 8.73
N ASN A 79 6.28 -3.50 7.72
CA ASN A 79 6.46 -4.35 6.52
C ASN A 79 5.11 -4.72 5.87
N PRO A 80 4.33 -3.72 5.37
CA PRO A 80 3.07 -3.99 4.71
C PRO A 80 3.32 -4.74 3.40
N LEU A 81 2.58 -5.82 3.18
CA LEU A 81 2.72 -6.67 2.00
C LEU A 81 1.50 -6.65 1.09
N GLY A 82 0.31 -6.62 1.69
CA GLY A 82 -0.94 -6.69 0.94
C GLY A 82 -1.84 -5.50 1.21
N ILE A 83 -2.61 -5.12 0.19
CA ILE A 83 -3.49 -3.97 0.21
C ILE A 83 -4.74 -4.22 -0.61
N ALA A 84 -5.90 -3.80 -0.09
CA ALA A 84 -7.18 -3.88 -0.78
C ALA A 84 -8.03 -2.65 -0.51
N VAL A 85 -8.74 -2.18 -1.54
CA VAL A 85 -9.66 -1.04 -1.47
C VAL A 85 -11.09 -1.56 -1.36
N ASP A 86 -11.78 -1.22 -0.28
CA ASP A 86 -13.21 -1.47 -0.11
C ASP A 86 -13.99 -0.17 -0.25
N LYS A 87 -14.48 0.06 -1.47
CA LYS A 87 -15.25 1.27 -1.80
C LYS A 87 -16.64 1.29 -1.18
N LYS A 88 -17.22 0.13 -0.90
CA LYS A 88 -18.55 0.04 -0.32
C LYS A 88 -18.56 0.63 1.10
N ASN A 89 -17.48 0.40 1.84
CA ASN A 89 -17.34 0.88 3.23
C ASN A 89 -16.40 2.08 3.37
N ASN A 90 -15.81 2.58 2.27
CA ASN A 90 -14.76 3.60 2.29
C ASN A 90 -13.56 3.21 3.17
N GLU A 91 -13.12 1.96 3.05
CA GLU A 91 -12.04 1.36 3.85
C GLU A 91 -10.84 0.99 2.96
N LEU A 92 -9.63 1.13 3.50
CA LEU A 92 -8.39 0.60 2.96
C LEU A 92 -7.88 -0.49 3.89
N TRP A 93 -7.78 -1.71 3.40
CA TRP A 93 -7.31 -2.87 4.13
C TRP A 93 -5.84 -3.11 3.83
N VAL A 94 -5.03 -3.28 4.88
CA VAL A 94 -3.59 -3.53 4.77
C VAL A 94 -3.23 -4.73 5.61
N VAL A 95 -2.42 -5.64 5.07
CA VAL A 95 -1.86 -6.76 5.83
C VAL A 95 -0.37 -6.57 6.06
N ASP A 96 0.02 -6.65 7.32
CA ASP A 96 1.39 -6.50 7.80
C ASP A 96 2.01 -7.87 8.06
N MET A 97 3.20 -8.15 7.50
CA MET A 97 3.85 -9.45 7.65
C MET A 97 4.32 -9.70 9.08
N VAL A 98 5.00 -8.70 9.67
CA VAL A 98 5.68 -8.85 10.97
C VAL A 98 4.68 -8.94 12.12
N ASN A 99 3.62 -8.14 12.07
CA ASN A 99 2.59 -8.11 13.12
C ASN A 99 1.51 -9.18 12.92
N SER A 100 1.49 -9.85 11.77
CA SER A 100 0.42 -10.75 11.29
C SER A 100 -0.96 -10.17 11.59
N SER A 101 -1.14 -8.92 11.16
CA SER A 101 -2.36 -8.14 11.41
C SER A 101 -2.93 -7.60 10.12
N ALA A 102 -4.25 -7.55 10.06
CA ALA A 102 -4.98 -6.79 9.06
C ALA A 102 -5.42 -5.48 9.71
N SER A 103 -4.87 -4.37 9.22
CA SER A 103 -5.16 -3.01 9.66
C SER A 103 -6.10 -2.36 8.65
N VAL A 104 -7.16 -1.72 9.14
CA VAL A 104 -8.15 -1.02 8.31
C VAL A 104 -8.01 0.46 8.55
N PHE A 105 -7.84 1.23 7.48
CA PHE A 105 -7.79 2.68 7.50
C PHE A 105 -9.01 3.25 6.77
N PRO A 106 -9.42 4.50 7.06
CA PRO A 106 -10.29 5.23 6.14
C PRO A 106 -9.64 5.27 4.75
N LEU A 107 -10.40 5.09 3.67
CA LEU A 107 -9.86 5.09 2.30
C LEU A 107 -9.10 6.38 1.97
N LYS A 108 -9.52 7.50 2.58
CA LYS A 108 -8.90 8.83 2.46
C LYS A 108 -7.84 9.14 3.53
N ALA A 109 -7.35 8.14 4.27
CA ALA A 109 -6.30 8.32 5.27
C ALA A 109 -5.05 8.97 4.67
N ASP A 110 -4.42 9.83 5.47
CA ASP A 110 -3.16 10.50 5.15
C ASP A 110 -2.39 10.81 6.44
N GLY A 111 -1.07 10.76 6.37
CA GLY A 111 -0.18 10.98 7.49
C GLY A 111 -0.19 9.88 8.57
N ASN A 112 0.18 10.27 9.79
CA ASN A 112 0.32 9.39 10.94
C ASN A 112 -1.02 9.19 11.68
N VAL A 113 -1.92 8.44 11.06
CA VAL A 113 -3.28 8.18 11.58
C VAL A 113 -3.42 6.74 12.06
N PRO A 114 -4.16 6.49 13.17
CA PRO A 114 -4.42 5.13 13.61
C PRO A 114 -5.41 4.41 12.69
N PRO A 115 -5.33 3.07 12.59
CA PRO A 115 -6.35 2.28 11.91
C PRO A 115 -7.67 2.36 12.67
N ILE A 116 -8.79 2.35 11.94
CA ILE A 116 -10.15 2.30 12.51
C ILE A 116 -10.51 0.89 12.99
N ARG A 117 -9.80 -0.14 12.51
CA ARG A 117 -9.97 -1.53 12.95
C ARG A 117 -8.64 -2.26 12.79
N LYS A 118 -8.33 -3.17 13.72
CA LYS A 118 -7.18 -4.08 13.61
C LYS A 118 -7.63 -5.50 13.96
N ILE A 119 -7.34 -6.44 13.07
CA ILE A 119 -7.57 -7.87 13.26
C ILE A 119 -6.20 -8.54 13.41
N ARG A 120 -6.02 -9.32 14.46
CA ARG A 120 -4.76 -10.03 14.76
C ARG A 120 -5.04 -11.50 15.04
N SER A 121 -4.06 -12.33 14.74
CA SER A 121 -4.07 -13.75 15.07
C SER A 121 -3.40 -14.07 16.43
N ALA A 122 -2.82 -13.07 17.10
CA ALA A 122 -2.22 -13.20 18.43
C ALA A 122 -2.43 -11.92 19.27
N PRO A 123 -2.31 -12.01 20.62
CA PRO A 123 -2.30 -10.85 21.50
C PRO A 123 -1.21 -9.84 21.13
N GLU A 124 -1.38 -8.60 21.58
CA GLU A 124 -0.38 -7.55 21.36
C GLU A 124 0.98 -7.91 21.97
N GLY A 125 2.07 -7.58 21.24
CA GLY A 125 3.44 -7.92 21.64
C GLY A 125 3.84 -9.39 21.45
N LYS A 126 2.97 -10.25 20.91
CA LYS A 126 3.31 -11.65 20.59
C LYS A 126 3.52 -11.84 19.09
N ARG A 127 4.55 -12.62 18.73
CA ARG A 127 4.78 -13.04 17.34
C ARG A 127 3.69 -14.04 16.96
N SER A 128 2.95 -13.72 15.90
CA SER A 128 2.04 -14.67 15.29
C SER A 128 2.73 -15.41 14.14
N LEU A 129 2.28 -16.64 13.89
CA LEU A 129 2.85 -17.52 12.87
C LEU A 129 1.95 -17.68 11.63
N LYS A 130 0.69 -17.20 11.68
CA LYS A 130 -0.32 -17.27 10.58
C LYS A 130 -1.36 -16.15 10.71
N PHE A 131 -2.08 -15.83 9.64
CA PHE A 131 -3.31 -15.03 9.72
C PHE A 131 -4.50 -15.94 10.10
N GLY A 132 -5.36 -15.49 11.01
CA GLY A 132 -6.48 -16.26 11.56
C GLY A 132 -6.23 -16.77 12.98
N LYS A 133 -7.30 -16.90 13.78
CA LYS A 133 -7.25 -17.46 15.13
C LYS A 133 -6.84 -18.94 15.02
N VAL A 134 -5.68 -19.30 15.53
CA VAL A 134 -5.40 -20.69 15.88
C VAL A 134 -6.11 -20.93 17.21
N GLU A 135 -7.21 -21.67 17.17
CA GLU A 135 -7.63 -22.44 18.34
C GLU A 135 -6.60 -23.53 18.62
#